data_AF-A0A2Y9MK15-F1
#
_entry.id   AF-A0A2Y9MK15-F1
#
_cell.length_a   1.000
_cell.length_b   1.000
_cell.length_c   1.000
_cell.angle_alpha   90.00
_cell.angle_beta   90.00
_cell.angle_gamma   90.00
#
_symmetry.space_group_name_H-M   'P 1'
#
loop_
_entity.id
_entity.type
_entity.pdbx_description
1 polymer ?
#
loop_
_entity_poly.entity_id
_entity_poly.type
_entity_poly.pdbx_seq_one_letter_code
_entity_poly.pdbx_strand_id
1 'polypeptide(L)'
;MGILKNAISMSEDEQWKRLRSLLSPAFTSGKLKEMFPIISQIGDVLVRNLKKEAGKGKPINMKDFFGAYSMDVITGTAFGVNIDSLNNPQDPFVEYSKKILKFNLLSPLIFSISM
;
A
#
# COMPACT_ATOMS: atom_id res chain seq x y z
N MET A 1 -16.42 -0.61 -18.43
CA MET A 1 -15.91 0.56 -17.67
C MET A 1 -16.43 0.51 -16.24
N GLY A 2 -15.65 -0.05 -15.31
CA GLY A 2 -16.11 -0.38 -13.95
C GLY A 2 -16.01 0.76 -12.93
N ILE A 3 -16.18 0.40 -11.65
CA ILE A 3 -16.14 1.27 -10.45
C ILE A 3 -14.94 2.23 -10.42
N LEU A 4 -13.82 1.87 -11.07
CA LEU A 4 -12.57 2.63 -11.10
C LEU A 4 -12.47 3.68 -12.21
N LYS A 5 -13.52 3.92 -13.01
CA LYS A 5 -13.46 4.90 -14.14
C LYS A 5 -13.02 6.31 -13.73
N ASN A 6 -13.30 6.69 -12.47
CA ASN A 6 -12.97 8.00 -11.91
C ASN A 6 -11.69 7.96 -11.05
N ALA A 7 -10.97 6.84 -11.00
CA ALA A 7 -9.69 6.78 -10.33
C ALA A 7 -8.66 7.62 -11.11
N ILE A 8 -7.78 8.32 -10.40
CA ILE A 8 -6.74 9.17 -11.02
C ILE A 8 -5.86 8.41 -12.03
N SER A 9 -5.65 7.11 -11.82
CA SER A 9 -4.87 6.26 -12.72
C SER A 9 -5.58 5.93 -14.04
N MET A 10 -6.90 6.09 -14.11
CA MET A 10 -7.74 5.72 -15.27
C MET A 10 -8.47 6.92 -15.89
N SER A 11 -8.48 8.07 -15.21
CA SER A 11 -9.07 9.30 -15.72
C SER A 11 -8.15 9.97 -16.75
N GLU A 12 -8.75 10.72 -17.68
CA GLU A 12 -8.05 11.44 -18.75
C GLU A 12 -8.33 12.95 -18.70
N ASP A 13 -7.54 13.72 -19.45
CA ASP A 13 -7.71 15.16 -19.71
C ASP A 13 -8.00 16.02 -18.47
N GLU A 14 -9.06 16.84 -18.52
CA GLU A 14 -9.44 17.77 -17.45
C GLU A 14 -9.85 17.06 -16.16
N GLN A 15 -10.42 15.85 -16.27
CA GLN A 15 -10.76 15.06 -15.09
C GLN A 15 -9.49 14.62 -14.35
N TRP A 16 -8.49 14.13 -15.10
CA TRP A 16 -7.19 13.79 -14.53
C TRP A 16 -6.49 15.01 -13.92
N LYS A 17 -6.46 16.15 -14.62
CA LYS A 17 -5.86 17.39 -14.12
C LYS A 17 -6.50 17.81 -12.79
N ARG A 18 -7.83 17.76 -12.71
CA ARG A 18 -8.60 18.06 -11.51
C ARG A 18 -8.25 17.10 -10.36
N LEU A 19 -8.31 15.78 -10.59
CA LEU A 19 -8.01 14.78 -9.56
C LEU A 19 -6.56 14.86 -9.09
N ARG A 20 -5.61 15.07 -10.00
CA ARG A 20 -4.19 15.24 -9.68
C ARG A 20 -3.95 16.49 -8.84
N SER A 21 -4.58 17.61 -9.18
CA SER A 21 -4.50 18.83 -8.37
C SER A 21 -5.04 18.63 -6.95
N LEU A 22 -6.08 17.81 -6.78
CA LEU A 22 -6.67 17.51 -5.47
C LEU A 22 -5.79 16.58 -4.62
N LEU A 23 -5.16 15.57 -5.22
CA LEU A 23 -4.40 14.55 -4.49
C LEU A 23 -2.93 14.93 -4.24
N SER A 24 -2.34 15.78 -5.08
CA SER A 24 -0.91 16.14 -4.97
C SER A 24 -0.51 16.77 -3.61
N PRO A 25 -1.33 17.62 -2.96
CA PRO A 25 -0.99 18.20 -1.65
C PRO A 25 -0.77 17.17 -0.54
N ALA A 26 -1.38 15.98 -0.63
CA ALA A 26 -1.24 14.91 0.36
C ALA A 26 0.19 14.33 0.43
N PHE A 27 1.00 14.51 -0.61
CA PHE A 27 2.35 13.96 -0.73
C PHE A 27 3.44 15.04 -0.74
N THR A 28 3.16 16.23 -0.20
CA THR A 28 4.18 17.27 0.00
C THR A 28 5.21 16.85 1.05
N SER A 29 6.42 17.43 1.02
CA SER A 29 7.45 17.12 2.00
C SER A 29 7.01 17.36 3.46
N GLY A 30 6.14 18.36 3.70
CA GLY A 30 5.56 18.61 5.02
C GLY A 30 4.67 17.45 5.48
N LYS A 31 3.75 17.01 4.62
CA LYS A 31 2.86 15.88 4.92
C LYS A 31 3.61 14.56 5.07
N LEU A 32 4.62 14.31 4.24
CA LEU A 32 5.48 13.12 4.38
C LEU A 32 6.25 13.11 5.72
N LYS A 33 6.73 14.28 6.19
CA LYS A 33 7.33 14.39 7.52
C LYS A 33 6.32 14.12 8.64
N GLU A 34 5.08 14.57 8.51
CA GLU A 34 4.00 14.26 9.46
C GLU A 34 3.66 12.75 9.49
N MET A 35 3.76 12.05 8.36
CA MET A 35 3.54 10.60 8.27
C MET A 35 4.69 9.77 8.85
N PHE A 36 5.91 10.32 8.92
CA PHE A 36 7.12 9.59 9.30
C PHE A 36 7.03 8.86 10.65
N PRO A 37 6.49 9.44 11.74
CA PRO A 37 6.37 8.72 13.01
C PRO A 37 5.53 7.45 12.91
N ILE A 38 4.44 7.48 12.15
CA ILE A 38 3.57 6.31 11.90
C ILE A 38 4.36 5.23 11.16
N ILE A 39 5.06 5.62 10.09
CA ILE A 39 5.89 4.70 9.28
C ILE A 39 6.99 4.06 10.14
N SER A 40 7.68 4.86 10.96
CA SER A 40 8.74 4.39 11.84
C SER A 40 8.22 3.37 12.87
N GLN A 41 7.07 3.65 13.50
CA GLN A 41 6.45 2.74 14.47
C GLN A 41 6.13 1.37 13.85
N ILE A 42 5.58 1.37 12.63
CA ILE A 42 5.28 0.13 11.90
C ILE A 42 6.58 -0.58 11.48
N GLY A 43 7.63 0.18 11.14
CA GLY A 43 8.98 -0.33 10.90
C GLY A 43 9.56 -1.08 12.09
N ASP A 44 9.36 -0.58 13.31
CA ASP A 44 9.79 -1.26 14.53
C ASP A 44 9.04 -2.58 14.75
N VAL A 45 7.75 -2.67 14.39
CA VAL A 45 6.98 -3.92 14.40
C VAL A 45 7.57 -4.91 13.39
N LEU A 46 7.86 -4.47 12.17
CA LEU A 46 8.47 -5.29 11.12
C LEU A 46 9.81 -5.89 11.58
N VAL A 47 10.71 -5.06 12.12
CA VAL A 47 12.02 -5.50 12.60
C VAL A 47 11.88 -6.51 13.74
N ARG A 48 10.97 -6.30 14.69
CA ARG A 48 10.69 -7.25 15.78
C ARG A 48 10.22 -8.60 15.23
N ASN A 49 9.28 -8.60 14.28
CA ASN A 49 8.73 -9.83 13.72
C ASN A 49 9.76 -10.59 12.88
N LEU A 50 10.58 -9.88 12.09
CA LEU A 50 11.67 -10.50 11.33
C LEU A 50 12.74 -11.12 12.25
N LYS A 51 13.14 -10.43 13.32
CA LYS A 51 14.11 -10.98 14.31
C LYS A 51 13.60 -12.28 14.93
N LYS A 52 12.30 -12.35 15.26
CA LYS A 52 11.66 -13.54 15.82
C LYS A 52 11.70 -14.73 14.87
N GLU A 53 11.44 -14.51 13.58
CA GLU A 53 11.50 -15.60 12.59
C GLU A 53 12.93 -15.99 12.22
N ALA A 54 13.86 -15.02 12.14
CA ALA A 54 15.26 -15.29 11.86
C ALA A 54 15.89 -16.23 12.91
N GLY A 55 15.50 -16.10 14.18
CA GLY A 55 15.95 -16.99 15.26
C GLY A 55 15.56 -18.46 15.10
N LYS A 56 14.63 -18.79 14.19
CA LYS A 56 14.17 -20.17 13.93
C LYS A 56 15.01 -20.90 12.88
N GLY A 57 15.94 -20.21 12.19
CA GLY A 57 16.80 -20.80 11.17
C GLY A 57 16.07 -21.32 9.93
N LYS A 58 14.83 -20.87 9.68
CA LYS A 58 14.03 -21.26 8.52
C LYS A 58 14.02 -20.16 7.47
N PRO A 59 13.90 -20.49 6.17
CA PRO A 59 13.67 -19.50 5.12
C PRO A 59 12.42 -18.66 5.42
N ILE A 60 12.53 -17.35 5.19
CA ILE A 60 11.46 -16.37 5.43
C ILE A 60 10.90 -15.91 4.09
N ASN A 61 9.58 -15.96 3.93
CA ASN A 61 8.92 -15.35 2.77
C ASN A 61 8.81 -13.83 2.96
N MET A 62 9.74 -13.07 2.38
CA MET A 62 9.78 -11.62 2.51
C MET A 62 8.52 -10.91 1.99
N LYS A 63 7.78 -11.53 1.05
CA LYS A 63 6.54 -10.96 0.51
C LYS A 63 5.45 -10.83 1.57
N ASP A 64 5.39 -11.76 2.52
CA ASP A 64 4.38 -11.74 3.58
C ASP A 64 4.66 -10.60 4.56
N PHE A 65 5.93 -10.41 4.93
CA PHE A 65 6.37 -9.35 5.84
C PHE A 65 6.25 -7.96 5.24
N PHE A 66 6.81 -7.75 4.04
CA PHE A 66 6.75 -6.44 3.39
C PHE A 66 5.36 -6.11 2.85
N GLY A 67 4.57 -7.13 2.49
CA GLY A 67 3.17 -6.95 2.11
C GLY A 67 2.33 -6.44 3.27
N ALA A 68 2.47 -7.04 4.46
CA ALA A 68 1.81 -6.58 5.68
C ALA A 68 2.30 -5.19 6.09
N TYR A 69 3.62 -4.96 6.13
CA TYR A 69 4.20 -3.64 6.41
C TYR A 69 3.65 -2.54 5.50
N SER A 70 3.61 -2.78 4.18
CA SER A 70 3.08 -1.80 3.22
C SER A 70 1.59 -1.52 3.44
N MET A 71 0.83 -2.55 3.84
CA MET A 71 -0.60 -2.41 4.16
C MET A 71 -0.83 -1.58 5.43
N ASP A 72 -0.06 -1.84 6.49
CA ASP A 72 -0.13 -1.07 7.73
C ASP A 72 0.28 0.38 7.49
N VAL A 73 1.31 0.62 6.67
CA VAL A 73 1.75 1.98 6.33
C VAL A 73 0.66 2.76 5.59
N ILE A 74 0.04 2.18 4.55
CA ILE A 74 -0.98 2.90 3.79
C ILE A 74 -2.26 3.10 4.62
N THR A 75 -2.65 2.13 5.45
CA THR A 75 -3.83 2.27 6.32
C THR A 75 -3.63 3.29 7.43
N GLY A 76 -2.45 3.27 8.07
CA GLY A 76 -2.10 4.23 9.10
C GLY A 76 -1.97 5.65 8.56
N THR A 77 -1.33 5.83 7.39
CA THR A 77 -1.05 7.17 6.85
C THR A 77 -2.20 7.79 6.05
N ALA A 78 -2.91 6.99 5.24
CA ALA A 78 -3.98 7.51 4.38
C ALA A 78 -5.35 7.54 5.07
N PHE A 79 -5.61 6.62 5.99
CA PHE A 79 -6.92 6.47 6.64
C PHE A 79 -6.88 6.69 8.16
N GLY A 80 -5.69 6.81 8.78
CA GLY A 80 -5.57 6.93 10.23
C GLY A 80 -5.97 5.66 10.99
N VAL A 81 -5.96 4.51 10.33
CA VAL A 81 -6.40 3.22 10.90
C VAL A 81 -5.19 2.31 11.08
N ASN A 82 -5.03 1.77 12.29
CA ASN A 82 -4.06 0.73 12.56
C ASN A 82 -4.73 -0.65 12.52
N ILE A 83 -4.48 -1.40 11.45
CA ILE A 83 -5.03 -2.75 11.26
C ILE A 83 -4.15 -3.86 11.86
N ASP A 84 -2.90 -3.54 12.21
CA ASP A 84 -1.90 -4.46 12.76
C ASP A 84 -1.73 -5.76 11.93
N SER A 85 -1.66 -5.65 10.60
CA SER A 85 -1.61 -6.80 9.69
C SER A 85 -0.34 -7.63 9.83
N LEU A 86 0.74 -7.03 10.34
CA LEU A 86 1.98 -7.73 10.69
C LEU A 86 1.80 -8.80 11.77
N ASN A 87 0.80 -8.64 12.64
CA ASN A 87 0.45 -9.61 13.68
C ASN A 87 -0.88 -10.34 13.39
N ASN A 88 -1.76 -9.73 12.58
CA ASN A 88 -3.04 -10.30 12.17
C ASN A 88 -3.19 -10.37 10.63
N PRO A 89 -2.58 -11.39 9.98
CA PRO A 89 -2.57 -11.48 8.52
C PRO A 89 -3.94 -11.83 7.89
N GLN A 90 -4.95 -12.14 8.71
CA GLN A 90 -6.32 -12.45 8.29
C GLN A 90 -7.28 -11.25 8.45
N ASP A 91 -6.75 -10.05 8.67
CA ASP A 91 -7.58 -8.85 8.70
C ASP A 91 -8.36 -8.71 7.35
N PRO A 92 -9.68 -8.44 7.39
CA PRO A 92 -10.49 -8.32 6.19
C PRO A 92 -9.94 -7.30 5.18
N PHE A 93 -9.38 -6.18 5.65
CA PHE A 93 -8.80 -5.15 4.77
C PHE A 93 -7.62 -5.70 3.98
N VAL A 94 -6.76 -6.49 4.63
CA VAL A 94 -5.62 -7.17 3.99
C VAL A 94 -6.13 -8.18 2.96
N GLU A 95 -7.16 -8.96 3.29
CA GLU A 95 -7.70 -9.99 2.39
C GLU A 95 -8.33 -9.37 1.15
N TYR A 96 -9.19 -8.36 1.31
CA TYR A 96 -9.80 -7.65 0.18
C TYR A 96 -8.77 -6.92 -0.66
N SER A 97 -7.77 -6.29 -0.05
CA SER A 97 -6.69 -5.61 -0.77
C SER A 97 -5.84 -6.59 -1.59
N LYS A 98 -5.54 -7.78 -1.07
CA LYS A 98 -4.85 -8.84 -1.82
C LYS A 98 -5.66 -9.29 -3.04
N LYS A 99 -7.00 -9.32 -2.97
CA LYS A 99 -7.87 -9.66 -4.11
C LYS A 99 -7.80 -8.59 -5.21
N ILE A 100 -7.75 -7.31 -4.84
CA ILE A 100 -7.61 -6.19 -5.78
C ILE A 100 -6.21 -6.19 -6.43
N LEU A 101 -5.14 -6.38 -5.65
CA LEU A 101 -3.76 -6.35 -6.16
C LEU A 101 -3.38 -7.56 -7.00
N LYS A 102 -4.05 -8.70 -6.81
CA LYS A 102 -3.91 -9.87 -7.71
C LYS A 102 -4.46 -9.61 -9.11
N PHE A 103 -5.28 -8.57 -9.30
CA PHE A 103 -5.88 -8.22 -10.58
C PHE A 103 -4.85 -7.51 -11.48
N ASN A 104 -4.10 -8.29 -12.27
CA ASN A 104 -3.44 -7.93 -13.55
C ASN A 104 -2.67 -6.59 -13.68
N LEU A 105 -2.17 -5.97 -12.61
CA LEU A 105 -1.29 -4.78 -12.69
C LEU A 105 0.03 -5.04 -13.44
N LEU A 106 0.42 -6.31 -13.60
CA LEU A 106 1.65 -6.74 -14.29
C LEU A 106 1.35 -7.56 -15.55
N SER A 107 0.10 -7.55 -16.05
CA SER A 107 -0.14 -8.17 -17.35
C SER A 107 0.59 -7.36 -18.44
N PRO A 108 1.31 -8.00 -19.38
CA PRO A 108 2.04 -7.30 -20.45
C PRO A 108 1.18 -6.32 -21.27
N LEU A 109 -0.14 -6.47 -21.20
CA LEU A 109 -1.16 -5.69 -21.90
C LEU A 109 -1.32 -4.24 -21.40
N ILE A 110 -0.88 -3.89 -20.19
CA ILE A 110 -0.96 -2.48 -19.74
C ILE A 110 0.05 -1.59 -20.49
N PHE A 111 1.20 -2.14 -20.89
CA PHE A 111 2.20 -1.39 -21.66
C PHE A 111 1.83 -1.20 -23.13
N SER A 112 0.95 -2.04 -23.69
CA SER A 112 0.52 -1.95 -25.09
C SER A 112 -0.58 -0.92 -25.37
N ILE A 113 -1.19 -0.32 -24.33
CA ILE A 113 -2.24 0.71 -24.48
C ILE A 113 -1.65 2.13 -24.42
N SER A 114 -0.34 2.26 -24.20
CA SER A 114 0.38 3.54 -24.09
C SER A 114 1.19 3.91 -25.35
N MET A 115 0.93 3.29 -26.50
CA MET A 115 1.56 3.66 -27.78
C MET A 115 0.51 3.91 -28.85
#